data_AF-A0A7L4IGD6-F1
#
_entry.id   AF-A0A7L4IGD6-F1
#
_cell.length_a   1.000
_cell.length_b   1.000
_cell.length_c   1.000
_cell.angle_alpha   90.00
_cell.angle_beta   90.00
_cell.angle_gamma   90.00
#
_symmetry.space_group_name_H-M   'P 1'
#
loop_
_entity.id
_entity.type
_entity.pdbx_description
1 polymer ?
#
loop_
_entity_poly.entity_id
_entity_poly.type
_entity_poly.pdbx_seq_one_letter_code
_entity_poly.pdbx_strand_id
1 'polypeptide(L)'
;FVLSGFLRAATGFDIGLSTKCVVIPKEMDMCHKIGYSEMRLPNLMGHTSMTEVILKSTTWQHLAHTNCHPHVRTFLCSLFAPICLDTFIHPCRSMCVAVRDSCAPVLACHGHPWPDSLDCDRFPADEDMCLASLTKEYKYLHKALPKPACQACPAVEEFFTHKRVLEVFCDSNF
;
A
#
# COMPACT_ATOMS: atom_id res chain seq x y z
N PHE A 1 -36.28 30.84 -33.38
CA PHE A 1 -36.43 29.73 -32.42
C PHE A 1 -35.06 29.39 -31.86
N VAL A 2 -34.89 29.79 -30.60
CA VAL A 2 -33.86 29.51 -29.58
C VAL A 2 -32.49 28.96 -30.03
N LEU A 3 -31.47 29.83 -29.98
CA LEU A 3 -30.07 29.47 -29.79
C LEU A 3 -29.85 29.20 -28.29
N SER A 4 -29.78 27.94 -27.87
CA SER A 4 -29.39 27.58 -26.50
C SER A 4 -27.89 27.29 -26.45
N GLY A 5 -27.13 28.31 -26.04
CA GLY A 5 -25.78 28.13 -25.53
C GLY A 5 -25.81 27.46 -24.17
N PHE A 6 -24.97 26.44 -24.00
CA PHE A 6 -24.53 25.99 -22.69
C PHE A 6 -23.02 26.20 -22.62
N LEU A 7 -22.61 27.40 -22.18
CA LEU A 7 -21.28 27.56 -21.59
C LEU A 7 -21.24 26.71 -20.33
N ARG A 8 -20.56 25.58 -20.40
CA ARG A 8 -20.22 24.80 -19.20
C ARG A 8 -19.14 25.59 -18.47
N ALA A 9 -19.53 26.26 -17.40
CA ALA A 9 -18.61 26.86 -16.45
C ALA A 9 -17.73 25.75 -15.87
N ALA A 10 -16.49 25.63 -16.37
CA ALA A 10 -15.44 24.89 -15.71
C ALA A 10 -14.86 25.81 -14.62
N THR A 11 -15.57 25.97 -13.52
CA THR A 11 -15.00 26.47 -12.27
C THR A 11 -14.26 25.31 -11.61
N GLY A 12 -13.10 24.95 -12.17
CA GLY A 12 -12.08 24.17 -11.49
C GLY A 12 -11.05 25.16 -10.97
N PHE A 13 -11.22 25.58 -9.72
CA PHE A 13 -10.31 26.45 -9.01
C PHE A 13 -9.03 25.64 -8.71
N ASP A 14 -8.05 25.66 -9.62
CA ASP A 14 -6.66 25.31 -9.30
C ASP A 14 -6.13 26.39 -8.35
N ILE A 15 -6.54 26.32 -7.07
CA ILE A 15 -5.81 27.02 -6.03
C ILE A 15 -4.44 26.36 -6.02
N GLY A 16 -3.44 27.10 -6.49
CA GLY A 16 -2.05 26.71 -6.41
C GLY A 16 -1.67 26.34 -4.98
N LEU A 17 -1.81 25.07 -4.62
CA LEU A 17 -1.11 24.54 -3.46
C LEU A 17 0.36 24.57 -3.83
N SER A 18 1.06 25.59 -3.32
CA SER A 18 2.50 25.70 -3.44
C SER A 18 3.12 24.40 -2.98
N THR A 19 3.73 23.67 -3.91
CA THR A 19 4.40 22.43 -3.58
C THR A 19 5.68 22.73 -2.87
N LYS A 20 5.96 22.00 -1.79
CA LYS A 20 7.16 22.18 -0.99
C LYS A 20 7.83 20.85 -0.74
N CYS A 21 9.14 20.88 -0.66
CA CYS A 21 9.94 19.75 -0.23
C CYS A 21 10.21 19.87 1.26
N VAL A 22 10.06 18.75 1.95
CA VAL A 22 10.20 18.66 3.40
C VAL A 22 11.00 17.41 3.73
N VAL A 23 11.82 17.49 4.78
CA VAL A 23 12.59 16.34 5.26
C VAL A 23 11.65 15.26 5.79
N ILE A 24 11.93 14.00 5.47
CA ILE A 24 11.23 12.84 6.04
C ILE A 24 11.72 12.68 7.49
N PRO A 25 10.84 12.91 8.48
CA PRO A 25 11.23 12.93 9.87
C PRO A 25 11.34 11.50 10.42
N LYS A 26 12.06 11.32 11.52
CA LYS A 26 12.28 9.98 12.13
C LYS A 26 10.97 9.36 12.63
N GLU A 27 10.02 10.21 13.00
CA GLU A 27 8.68 9.86 13.46
C GLU A 27 7.85 9.18 12.35
N MET A 28 8.20 9.42 11.08
CA MET A 28 7.63 8.71 9.94
C MET A 28 8.38 7.40 9.67
N ASP A 29 8.39 6.51 10.67
CA ASP A 29 9.18 5.27 10.71
C ASP A 29 9.06 4.42 9.41
N MET A 30 7.83 4.32 8.89
CA MET A 30 7.52 3.61 7.64
C MET A 30 8.42 4.05 6.47
N CYS A 31 8.71 5.35 6.34
CA CYS A 31 9.41 5.91 5.18
C CYS A 31 10.76 6.58 5.49
N HIS A 32 11.19 6.58 6.75
CA HIS A 32 12.51 7.09 7.10
C HIS A 32 13.62 6.14 6.57
N LYS A 33 14.67 6.68 5.94
CA LYS A 33 15.79 5.90 5.33
C LYS A 33 15.35 4.91 4.24
N ILE A 34 14.52 5.36 3.30
CA ILE A 34 14.10 4.58 2.12
C ILE A 34 14.96 4.79 0.87
N GLY A 35 16.08 5.53 0.99
CA GLY A 35 17.00 5.84 -0.12
C GLY A 35 17.07 7.32 -0.49
N TYR A 36 16.17 8.14 0.07
CA TYR A 36 16.20 9.61 -0.02
C TYR A 36 15.72 10.20 1.31
N SER A 37 15.97 11.51 1.51
CA SER A 37 15.70 12.21 2.76
C SER A 37 14.60 13.27 2.68
N GLU A 38 14.18 13.67 1.48
CA GLU A 38 13.18 14.72 1.27
C GLU A 38 12.01 14.23 0.43
N MET A 39 10.80 14.62 0.84
CA MET A 39 9.55 14.30 0.15
C MET A 39 8.78 15.55 -0.23
N ARG A 40 7.88 15.40 -1.20
CA ARG A 40 6.99 16.48 -1.65
C ARG A 40 5.67 16.50 -0.87
N LEU A 41 5.18 17.70 -0.56
CA LEU A 41 3.80 17.98 -0.14
C LEU A 41 3.11 18.91 -1.14
N PRO A 42 1.81 18.71 -1.44
CA PRO A 42 0.99 17.57 -1.04
C PRO A 42 1.50 16.25 -1.61
N ASN A 43 1.26 15.15 -0.90
CA ASN A 43 1.63 13.82 -1.40
C ASN A 43 0.52 13.23 -2.29
N LEU A 44 0.73 12.04 -2.85
CA LEU A 44 -0.24 11.38 -3.74
C LEU A 44 -1.50 10.87 -3.02
N MET A 45 -1.49 10.90 -1.69
CA MET A 45 -2.67 10.65 -0.85
C MET A 45 -3.48 11.92 -0.56
N GLY A 46 -3.02 13.08 -1.05
CA GLY A 46 -3.67 14.38 -0.85
C GLY A 46 -3.34 15.05 0.49
N HIS A 47 -2.45 14.47 1.31
CA HIS A 47 -2.08 15.06 2.61
C HIS A 47 -1.22 16.31 2.39
N THR A 48 -1.48 17.35 3.17
CA THR A 48 -0.88 18.69 2.97
C THR A 48 0.08 19.10 4.09
N SER A 49 0.08 18.37 5.21
CA SER A 49 0.91 18.64 6.37
C SER A 49 1.65 17.39 6.85
N MET A 50 2.84 17.57 7.43
CA MET A 50 3.61 16.45 7.96
C MET A 50 2.91 15.75 9.13
N THR A 51 2.20 16.49 9.98
CA THR A 51 1.42 15.92 11.08
C THR A 51 0.36 14.94 10.56
N GLU A 52 -0.35 15.33 9.49
CA GLU A 52 -1.31 14.46 8.82
C GLU A 52 -0.65 13.25 8.18
N VAL A 53 0.45 13.46 7.45
CA VAL A 53 1.20 12.36 6.82
C VAL A 53 1.65 11.33 7.86
N ILE A 54 2.26 11.76 8.96
CA ILE A 54 2.73 10.87 10.03
C ILE A 54 1.54 10.09 10.59
N LEU A 55 0.48 10.79 11.02
CA LEU A 55 -0.72 10.18 11.61
C LEU A 55 -1.39 9.17 10.67
N LYS A 56 -1.50 9.48 9.38
CA LYS A 56 -2.14 8.58 8.41
C LYS A 56 -1.22 7.41 8.03
N SER A 57 0.09 7.64 7.97
CA SER A 57 1.07 6.59 7.66
C SER A 57 1.16 5.51 8.75
N THR A 58 0.85 5.84 10.01
CA THR A 58 0.88 4.84 11.11
C THR A 58 -0.09 3.69 10.89
N THR A 59 -1.24 3.95 10.26
CA THR A 59 -2.22 2.90 9.91
C THR A 59 -1.67 1.85 8.93
N TRP A 60 -0.60 2.21 8.20
CA TRP A 60 0.07 1.34 7.22
C TRP A 60 1.37 0.71 7.75
N GLN A 61 1.86 1.13 8.92
CA GLN A 61 3.11 0.63 9.50
C GLN A 61 3.09 -0.88 9.72
N HIS A 62 2.00 -1.41 10.27
CA HIS A 62 1.87 -2.85 10.51
C HIS A 62 2.00 -3.66 9.21
N LEU A 63 1.27 -3.27 8.17
CA LEU A 63 1.36 -3.93 6.87
C LEU A 63 2.77 -3.82 6.28
N ALA A 64 3.39 -2.64 6.34
CA ALA A 64 4.75 -2.42 5.86
C ALA A 64 5.77 -3.33 6.59
N HIS A 65 5.58 -3.57 7.89
CA HIS A 65 6.46 -4.41 8.71
C HIS A 65 6.20 -5.90 8.60
N THR A 66 5.02 -6.33 8.13
CA THR A 66 4.76 -7.76 7.84
C THR A 66 5.67 -8.30 6.74
N ASN A 67 6.26 -7.43 5.91
CA ASN A 67 7.07 -7.79 4.75
C ASN A 67 6.37 -8.80 3.82
N CYS A 68 5.04 -8.74 3.73
CA CYS A 68 4.21 -9.53 2.82
C CYS A 68 4.60 -9.40 1.34
N HIS A 69 5.39 -8.38 0.98
CA HIS A 69 6.00 -8.26 -0.33
C HIS A 69 7.32 -7.48 -0.19
N PRO A 70 8.40 -7.83 -0.92
CA PRO A 70 9.69 -7.11 -0.83
C PRO A 70 9.57 -5.60 -1.08
N HIS A 71 8.61 -5.21 -1.92
CA HIS A 71 8.34 -3.82 -2.28
C HIS A 71 7.16 -3.17 -1.55
N VAL A 72 6.55 -3.82 -0.53
CA VAL A 72 5.38 -3.23 0.17
C VAL A 72 5.70 -1.84 0.73
N ARG A 73 6.87 -1.70 1.36
CA ARG A 73 7.34 -0.45 1.94
C ARG A 73 7.58 0.62 0.89
N THR A 74 8.31 0.29 -0.18
CA THR A 74 8.61 1.21 -1.27
C THR A 74 7.35 1.66 -2.00
N PHE A 75 6.40 0.74 -2.24
CA PHE A 75 5.11 1.06 -2.84
C PHE A 75 4.33 2.07 -1.98
N LEU A 76 4.17 1.82 -0.67
CA LEU A 76 3.47 2.75 0.22
C LEU A 76 4.18 4.10 0.30
N CYS A 77 5.52 4.11 0.39
CA CYS A 77 6.27 5.36 0.46
C CYS A 77 6.26 6.16 -0.85
N SER A 78 6.10 5.52 -2.01
CA SER A 78 5.89 6.25 -3.27
C SER A 78 4.64 7.13 -3.23
N LEU A 79 3.64 6.75 -2.43
CA LEU A 79 2.38 7.49 -2.28
C LEU A 79 2.42 8.47 -1.10
N PHE A 80 2.92 8.01 0.05
CA PHE A 80 2.94 8.79 1.29
C PHE A 80 4.08 9.80 1.35
N ALA A 81 5.23 9.47 0.77
CA ALA A 81 6.46 10.25 0.81
C ALA A 81 7.10 10.37 -0.59
N PRO A 82 6.39 10.82 -1.63
CA PRO A 82 6.93 10.88 -2.99
C PRO A 82 8.21 11.72 -3.03
N ILE A 83 9.17 11.32 -3.87
CA ILE A 83 10.45 12.03 -4.03
C ILE A 83 10.18 13.51 -4.37
N CYS A 84 10.99 14.41 -3.80
CA CYS A 84 11.01 15.82 -4.16
C CYS A 84 11.49 16.01 -5.61
N LEU A 85 10.56 15.90 -6.56
CA LEU A 85 10.74 16.23 -7.97
C LEU A 85 9.64 17.20 -8.41
N ASP A 86 9.86 17.92 -9.52
CA ASP A 86 8.88 18.84 -10.08
C ASP A 86 7.61 18.13 -10.57
N THR A 87 7.76 16.88 -11.02
CA THR A 87 6.69 16.01 -11.50
C THR A 87 6.40 14.88 -10.52
N PHE A 88 5.13 14.45 -10.47
CA PHE A 88 4.76 13.25 -9.73
C PHE A 88 5.09 12.00 -10.53
N ILE A 89 5.73 11.03 -9.88
CA ILE A 89 5.96 9.69 -10.44
C ILE A 89 5.14 8.70 -9.61
N HIS A 90 4.14 8.09 -10.24
CA HIS A 90 3.30 7.08 -9.62
C HIS A 90 3.97 5.70 -9.64
N PRO A 91 3.61 4.78 -8.72
CA PRO A 91 3.98 3.38 -8.88
C PRO A 91 3.33 2.80 -10.14
N CYS A 92 4.02 1.90 -10.84
CA CYS A 92 3.42 1.19 -11.96
C CYS A 92 2.30 0.25 -11.49
N ARG A 93 1.31 0.02 -12.34
CA ARG A 93 0.20 -0.92 -12.09
C ARG A 93 0.71 -2.33 -11.77
N SER A 94 1.74 -2.82 -12.46
CA SER A 94 2.34 -4.12 -12.19
C SER A 94 2.85 -4.26 -10.75
N MET A 95 3.51 -3.22 -10.23
CA MET A 95 4.03 -3.19 -8.86
C MET A 95 2.87 -3.16 -7.85
N CYS A 96 1.83 -2.36 -8.12
CA CYS A 96 0.63 -2.36 -7.27
C CYS A 96 -0.01 -3.74 -7.20
N VAL A 97 -0.26 -4.37 -8.35
CA VAL A 97 -0.89 -5.70 -8.43
C VAL A 97 -0.06 -6.73 -7.67
N ALA A 98 1.25 -6.76 -7.87
CA ALA A 98 2.13 -7.70 -7.17
C ALA A 98 2.10 -7.53 -5.65
N VAL A 99 2.15 -6.28 -5.16
CA VAL A 99 2.04 -5.97 -3.73
C VAL A 99 0.66 -6.34 -3.19
N ARG A 100 -0.42 -5.93 -3.87
CA ARG A 100 -1.80 -6.25 -3.51
C ARG A 100 -2.00 -7.75 -3.39
N ASP A 101 -1.61 -8.52 -4.39
CA ASP A 101 -1.85 -9.97 -4.43
C ASP A 101 -1.13 -10.69 -3.28
N SER A 102 0.01 -10.18 -2.83
CA SER A 102 0.76 -10.76 -1.70
C SER A 102 0.29 -10.24 -0.33
N CYS A 103 -0.16 -8.99 -0.25
CA CYS A 103 -0.45 -8.30 1.01
C CYS A 103 -1.95 -8.21 1.36
N ALA A 104 -2.85 -8.26 0.38
CA ALA A 104 -4.29 -8.24 0.63
C ALA A 104 -4.78 -9.41 1.51
N PRO A 105 -4.25 -10.65 1.36
CA PRO A 105 -4.59 -11.74 2.30
C PRO A 105 -4.17 -11.44 3.75
N VAL A 106 -3.04 -10.74 3.95
CA VAL A 106 -2.57 -10.33 5.28
C VAL A 106 -3.48 -9.24 5.86
N LEU A 107 -3.93 -8.28 5.06
CA LEU A 107 -4.93 -7.30 5.51
C LEU A 107 -6.26 -7.97 5.88
N ALA A 108 -6.70 -8.95 5.07
CA ALA A 108 -7.93 -9.69 5.35
C ALA A 108 -7.87 -10.43 6.69
N CYS A 109 -6.70 -10.97 7.09
CA CYS A 109 -6.52 -11.55 8.43
C CYS A 109 -6.74 -10.56 9.57
N HIS A 110 -6.45 -9.28 9.34
CA HIS A 110 -6.67 -8.21 10.29
C HIS A 110 -8.07 -7.58 10.15
N GLY A 111 -8.96 -8.18 9.35
CA GLY A 111 -10.33 -7.70 9.14
C GLY A 111 -10.46 -6.50 8.21
N HIS A 112 -9.44 -6.22 7.39
CA HIS A 112 -9.44 -5.07 6.48
C HIS A 112 -9.36 -5.52 5.01
N PRO A 113 -10.17 -4.95 4.10
CA PRO A 113 -10.01 -5.18 2.67
C PRO A 113 -8.83 -4.35 2.12
N TRP A 114 -8.40 -4.67 0.90
CA TRP A 114 -7.55 -3.75 0.14
C TRP A 114 -8.37 -2.48 -0.19
N PRO A 115 -7.91 -1.27 0.16
CA PRO A 115 -8.74 -0.08 0.02
C PRO A 115 -8.77 0.47 -1.41
N ASP A 116 -9.89 1.09 -1.77
CA ASP A 116 -10.10 1.74 -3.07
C ASP A 116 -9.09 2.89 -3.33
N SER A 117 -8.55 3.49 -2.26
CA SER A 117 -7.49 4.48 -2.36
C SER A 117 -6.22 3.93 -3.02
N LEU A 118 -6.02 2.61 -2.97
CA LEU A 118 -4.90 1.87 -3.56
C LEU A 118 -5.36 0.93 -4.69
N ASP A 119 -6.52 1.16 -5.29
CA ASP A 119 -6.94 0.41 -6.47
C ASP A 119 -5.91 0.53 -7.59
N CYS A 120 -5.45 -0.63 -8.09
CA CYS A 120 -4.34 -0.69 -9.04
C CYS A 120 -4.71 -0.14 -10.43
N ASP A 121 -5.99 -0.07 -10.76
CA ASP A 121 -6.45 0.52 -12.03
C ASP A 121 -6.24 2.03 -12.07
N ARG A 122 -6.00 2.67 -10.92
CA ARG A 122 -5.68 4.09 -10.79
C ARG A 122 -4.22 4.40 -11.13
N PHE A 123 -3.38 3.38 -11.29
CA PHE A 123 -1.96 3.54 -11.58
C PHE A 123 -1.65 3.34 -13.07
N PRO A 124 -0.62 4.05 -13.58
CA PRO A 124 -0.19 3.96 -14.97
C PRO A 124 0.29 2.55 -15.34
N ALA A 125 0.19 2.22 -16.62
CA ALA A 125 0.77 0.99 -17.16
C ALA A 125 2.31 1.10 -17.20
N ASP A 126 3.00 -0.03 -17.26
CA ASP A 126 4.47 -0.08 -17.32
C ASP A 126 5.08 0.60 -18.56
N GLU A 127 4.28 0.87 -19.59
CA GLU A 127 4.67 1.58 -20.80
C GLU A 127 4.79 3.10 -20.58
N ASP A 128 4.12 3.63 -19.55
CA ASP A 128 4.18 5.03 -19.14
C ASP A 128 5.31 5.27 -18.12
N MET A 129 5.65 6.54 -17.85
CA MET A 129 6.64 6.88 -16.82
C MET A 129 6.09 6.56 -15.41
N CYS A 130 6.60 5.49 -14.80
CA CYS A 130 6.23 5.07 -13.45
C CYS A 130 7.34 4.30 -12.72
N LEU A 131 7.20 4.13 -11.40
CA LEU A 131 8.13 3.36 -10.58
C LEU A 131 7.80 1.86 -10.70
N ALA A 132 8.65 1.12 -11.43
CA ALA A 132 8.55 -0.33 -11.58
C ALA A 132 9.50 -1.08 -10.63
N SER A 133 9.23 -2.37 -10.39
CA SER A 133 10.20 -3.26 -9.74
C SER A 133 11.42 -3.50 -10.63
N LEU A 134 12.62 -3.42 -10.05
CA LEU A 134 13.88 -3.51 -10.80
C LEU A 134 14.26 -4.92 -11.29
N THR A 135 13.56 -5.99 -10.90
CA THR A 135 13.85 -7.34 -11.43
C THR A 135 12.61 -8.20 -11.66
N LYS A 136 12.69 -9.08 -12.66
CA LYS A 136 11.72 -10.17 -12.91
C LYS A 136 11.92 -11.37 -11.98
N GLU A 137 12.94 -11.35 -11.11
CA GLU A 137 13.34 -12.44 -10.21
C GLU A 137 12.40 -12.59 -9.00
N TYR A 138 11.64 -11.56 -8.63
CA TYR A 138 10.73 -11.61 -7.48
C TYR A 138 9.57 -12.59 -7.63
N LYS A 139 9.24 -13.02 -8.87
CA LYS A 139 8.24 -14.09 -9.12
C LYS A 139 8.57 -15.38 -8.37
N TYR A 140 9.84 -15.70 -8.16
CA TYR A 140 10.25 -16.87 -7.36
C TYR A 140 10.15 -16.61 -5.86
N LEU A 141 10.37 -15.37 -5.42
CA LEU A 141 10.29 -14.97 -4.02
C LEU A 141 8.84 -14.94 -3.49
N HIS A 142 7.85 -14.61 -4.33
CA HIS A 142 6.42 -14.68 -3.98
C HIS A 142 5.93 -16.11 -3.69
N LYS A 143 6.57 -17.14 -4.25
CA LYS A 143 6.26 -18.53 -3.92
C LYS A 143 6.80 -18.96 -2.55
N ALA A 144 7.83 -18.28 -2.06
CA ALA A 144 8.48 -18.59 -0.79
C ALA A 144 7.85 -17.86 0.40
N LEU A 145 7.06 -16.81 0.18
CA LEU A 145 6.39 -16.13 1.28
C LEU A 145 5.30 -17.02 1.90
N PRO A 146 5.25 -17.15 3.23
CA PRO A 146 4.20 -17.91 3.89
C PRO A 146 2.84 -17.29 3.59
N LYS A 147 1.88 -18.13 3.18
CA LYS A 147 0.48 -17.70 3.13
C LYS A 147 0.01 -17.37 4.55
N PRO A 148 -0.85 -16.35 4.73
CA PRO A 148 -1.39 -16.05 6.04
C PRO A 148 -2.16 -17.24 6.62
N ALA A 149 -1.84 -17.62 7.86
CA ALA A 149 -2.44 -18.78 8.53
C ALA A 149 -3.92 -18.61 8.85
N CYS A 150 -4.41 -17.37 9.00
CA CYS A 150 -5.80 -17.08 9.40
C CYS A 150 -6.85 -17.59 8.39
N GLN A 151 -6.45 -17.85 7.14
CA GLN A 151 -7.34 -18.30 6.08
C GLN A 151 -7.43 -19.82 5.97
N ALA A 152 -6.67 -20.55 6.80
CA ALA A 152 -6.73 -22.01 6.83
C ALA A 152 -7.98 -22.45 7.61
N CYS A 153 -8.86 -23.19 6.94
CA CYS A 153 -9.96 -23.90 7.59
C CYS A 153 -9.54 -25.37 7.73
N PRO A 154 -9.19 -25.84 8.94
CA PRO A 154 -8.89 -27.26 9.15
C PRO A 154 -10.16 -28.11 8.95
N ALA A 155 -9.98 -29.34 8.46
CA ALA A 155 -11.09 -30.27 8.30
C ALA A 155 -11.69 -30.65 9.67
N VAL A 156 -12.99 -30.94 9.69
CA VAL A 156 -13.66 -31.46 10.89
C VAL A 156 -13.26 -32.92 11.06
N GLU A 157 -12.54 -33.23 12.13
CA GLU A 157 -12.21 -34.61 12.50
C GLU A 157 -13.38 -35.21 13.31
N GLU A 158 -14.11 -36.18 12.72
CA GLU A 158 -15.26 -36.83 13.37
C GLU A 158 -14.87 -37.87 14.43
N PHE A 159 -13.65 -38.42 14.34
CA PHE A 159 -13.13 -39.42 15.27
C PHE A 159 -11.78 -38.97 15.82
N PHE A 160 -11.79 -38.46 17.05
CA PHE A 160 -10.58 -38.04 17.75
C PHE A 160 -10.35 -38.85 19.03
N THR A 161 -9.09 -39.03 19.39
CA THR A 161 -8.72 -39.58 20.70
C THR A 161 -8.57 -38.45 21.70
N HIS A 162 -8.86 -38.70 22.99
CA HIS A 162 -8.60 -37.72 24.05
C HIS A 162 -7.15 -37.22 24.05
N LYS A 163 -6.19 -38.10 23.72
CA LYS A 163 -4.78 -37.73 23.57
C LYS A 163 -4.58 -36.71 22.45
N ARG A 164 -5.18 -36.93 21.28
CA ARG A 164 -5.08 -36.02 20.13
C ARG A 164 -5.66 -34.65 20.45
N VAL A 165 -6.78 -34.60 21.18
CA VAL A 165 -7.38 -33.35 21.63
C VAL A 165 -6.45 -32.60 22.58
N LEU A 166 -5.88 -33.28 23.58
CA LEU A 166 -4.93 -32.67 24.51
C LEU A 166 -3.66 -32.15 23.81
N GLU A 167 -3.13 -32.88 22.83
CA GLU A 167 -2.01 -32.42 22.00
C GLU A 167 -2.36 -31.10 21.29
N VAL A 168 -3.53 -31.01 20.65
CA VAL A 168 -3.97 -29.78 19.99
C VAL A 168 -4.14 -28.62 20.99
N PHE A 169 -4.63 -28.89 22.20
CA PHE A 169 -4.69 -27.88 23.28
C PHE A 169 -3.31 -27.40 23.72
N CYS A 170 -2.30 -28.27 23.77
CA CYS A 170 -0.94 -27.87 24.12
C CYS A 170 -0.23 -27.11 22.98
N ASP A 171 -0.54 -27.45 21.73
CA ASP A 171 0.11 -26.89 20.55
C ASP A 171 -0.51 -25.57 20.06
N SER A 172 -1.74 -25.24 20.51
CA SER A 172 -2.47 -24.06 20.06
C SER A 172 -2.35 -22.89 21.03
N ASN A 173 -2.16 -21.69 20.49
CA ASN A 173 -2.29 -20.43 21.24
C ASN A 173 -3.71 -19.89 21.02
N PHE A 174 -4.58 -20.01 22.03
CA PHE A 174 -5.96 -19.51 22.05
C PHE A 174 -6.12 -18.32 22.99
#